data_AF-A0A2C9M3Y0-F1
#
_entry.id   AF-A0A2C9M3Y0-F1
#
_cell.length_a   1.000
_cell.length_b   1.000
_cell.length_c   1.000
_cell.angle_alpha   90.00
_cell.angle_beta   90.00
_cell.angle_gamma   90.00
#
_symmetry.space_group_name_H-M   'P 1'
#
loop_
_entity.id
_entity.type
_entity.pdbx_description
1 polymer ?
#
loop_
_entity_poly.entity_id
_entity_poly.type
_entity_poly.pdbx_seq_one_letter_code
_entity_poly.pdbx_strand_id
1 'polypeptide(L)'
;MTRHCGSKMKSYYDIEGTYDIAVEMLMPFETFGKDFMTFYMDGLQTAGYYIILAGKALTQVTLHANRFSAGEVISIEKEGDWVSRDLGLGRVTSTKGIQLVYVSRSACKSPLKVYGEPGDPSLCQIVPTSLLYHIYIWRSPLIMQTQNFVAMMVESKNLGQLILNGFPLQSRVNWLDIPGTNGWKFSQYKVNEDIVYNLFTSNANFGCYLYGYSTGTSYMYPAGYISSPINQ
;
A
#
# COMPACT_ATOMS: atom_id res chain seq x y z
N MET A 1 4.56 3.96 17.22
CA MET A 1 3.56 4.11 18.30
C MET A 1 2.63 2.91 18.29
N THR A 2 2.95 1.88 19.07
CA THR A 2 2.04 0.77 19.38
C THR A 2 1.18 1.18 20.58
N ARG A 3 -0.13 0.93 20.53
CA ARG A 3 -0.99 1.04 21.72
C ARG A 3 -1.16 -0.36 22.27
N HIS A 4 -0.88 -0.54 23.56
CA HIS A 4 -1.05 -1.81 24.27
C HIS A 4 -2.52 -2.01 24.67
N CYS A 5 -3.05 -3.22 24.46
CA CYS A 5 -4.41 -3.59 24.85
C CYS A 5 -4.43 -4.60 25.97
N GLY A 6 -4.28 -4.08 27.19
CA GLY A 6 -4.50 -4.80 28.43
C GLY A 6 -5.51 -4.07 29.32
N SER A 7 -6.38 -4.86 29.93
CA SER A 7 -7.39 -4.51 30.94
C SER A 7 -6.93 -3.49 31.98
N LYS A 8 -7.89 -2.69 32.47
CA LYS A 8 -7.75 -1.69 33.54
C LYS A 8 -6.64 -2.04 34.56
N MET A 9 -5.65 -1.14 34.62
CA MET A 9 -4.46 -1.09 35.48
C MET A 9 -4.59 -1.75 36.86
N LYS A 10 -3.58 -2.53 37.25
CA LYS A 10 -2.93 -2.45 38.56
C LYS A 10 -1.45 -2.87 38.47
N SER A 11 -0.60 -2.05 39.09
CA SER A 11 0.84 -2.21 39.31
C SER A 11 1.78 -1.70 38.22
N TYR A 12 2.78 -0.98 38.72
CA TYR A 12 3.88 -0.28 38.05
C TYR A 12 4.93 -1.32 37.65
N TYR A 13 4.58 -2.17 36.69
CA TYR A 13 5.52 -3.05 35.99
C TYR A 13 5.37 -2.73 34.51
N ASP A 14 6.48 -2.42 33.85
CA ASP A 14 6.55 -2.33 32.39
C ASP A 14 5.93 -3.59 31.82
N ILE A 15 4.74 -3.44 31.25
CA ILE A 15 4.05 -4.50 30.56
C ILE A 15 4.87 -4.71 29.29
N GLU A 16 5.60 -5.83 29.21
CA GLU A 16 6.39 -6.24 28.05
C GLU A 16 5.66 -5.84 26.76
N GLY A 17 6.21 -4.83 26.07
CA GLY A 17 5.73 -4.43 24.76
C GLY A 17 5.91 -5.61 23.82
N THR A 18 4.90 -5.93 23.01
CA THR A 18 5.14 -6.85 21.88
C THR A 18 6.22 -6.20 21.01
N TYR A 19 7.28 -6.96 20.72
CA TYR A 19 8.47 -6.51 19.98
C TYR A 19 8.19 -6.47 18.47
N ASP A 20 7.06 -5.89 18.08
CA ASP A 20 6.64 -5.89 16.69
C ASP A 20 7.47 -4.85 15.96
N ILE A 21 8.29 -5.32 15.03
CA ILE A 21 9.13 -4.48 14.18
C ILE A 21 8.57 -4.50 12.77
N ALA A 22 8.35 -3.31 12.23
CA ALA A 22 8.16 -3.13 10.80
C ALA A 22 9.36 -2.32 10.30
N VAL A 23 10.06 -2.86 9.33
CA VAL A 23 11.20 -2.20 8.70
C VAL A 23 11.00 -2.25 7.20
N GLU A 24 11.33 -1.15 6.55
CA GLU A 24 11.35 -1.02 5.10
C GLU A 24 12.57 -0.19 4.73
N MET A 25 13.20 -0.47 3.59
CA MET A 25 14.29 0.36 3.11
C MET A 25 13.71 1.67 2.55
N LEU A 26 14.49 2.74 2.46
CA LEU A 26 14.07 3.93 1.72
C LEU A 26 14.45 3.78 0.25
N MET A 27 13.62 4.31 -0.64
CA MET A 27 13.99 4.39 -2.05
C MET A 27 15.11 5.43 -2.23
N PRO A 28 16.01 5.26 -3.21
CA PRO A 28 16.95 6.31 -3.57
C PRO A 28 16.21 7.62 -3.89
N PHE A 29 16.81 8.75 -3.51
CA PHE A 29 16.22 10.07 -3.74
C PHE A 29 15.88 10.33 -5.22
N GLU A 30 16.70 9.79 -6.12
CA GLU A 30 16.54 9.90 -7.58
C GLU A 30 15.28 9.21 -8.11
N THR A 31 14.66 8.30 -7.34
CA THR A 31 13.45 7.57 -7.74
C THR A 31 12.18 8.14 -7.10
N PHE A 32 12.27 9.27 -6.39
CA PHE A 32 11.11 9.94 -5.81
C PHE A 32 10.16 10.40 -6.93
N GLY A 33 8.87 10.09 -6.78
CA GLY A 33 7.85 10.30 -7.80
C GLY A 33 6.97 11.51 -7.54
N LYS A 34 6.09 11.81 -8.51
CA LYS A 34 5.10 12.90 -8.41
C LYS A 34 3.65 12.45 -8.53
N ASP A 35 3.42 11.16 -8.79
CA ASP A 35 2.10 10.60 -9.04
C ASP A 35 2.04 9.17 -8.54
N PHE A 36 1.06 8.88 -7.69
CA PHE A 36 0.92 7.62 -6.96
C PHE A 36 -0.54 7.24 -6.87
N MET A 37 -0.79 5.94 -6.78
CA MET A 37 -2.11 5.40 -6.41
C MET A 37 -2.01 4.77 -5.04
N THR A 38 -2.93 5.16 -4.16
CA THR A 38 -3.07 4.56 -2.84
C THR A 38 -4.00 3.36 -2.91
N PHE A 39 -3.83 2.39 -2.03
CA PHE A 39 -4.71 1.24 -1.88
C PHE A 39 -5.06 0.98 -0.41
N TYR A 40 -5.84 -0.05 -0.16
CA TYR A 40 -6.10 -0.56 1.18
C TYR A 40 -6.01 -2.09 1.16
N MET A 41 -5.67 -2.69 2.29
CA MET A 41 -5.67 -4.15 2.45
C MET A 41 -7.09 -4.62 2.77
N ASP A 42 -7.57 -5.64 2.07
CA ASP A 42 -8.89 -6.22 2.35
C ASP A 42 -8.86 -7.06 3.63
N GLY A 43 -9.97 -7.06 4.37
CA GLY A 43 -10.15 -7.82 5.61
C GLY A 43 -9.44 -7.27 6.85
N LEU A 44 -8.73 -6.14 6.75
CA LEU A 44 -8.33 -5.36 7.91
C LEU A 44 -9.52 -4.53 8.44
N GLN A 45 -9.68 -4.48 9.76
CA GLN A 45 -10.71 -3.72 10.46
C GLN A 45 -10.33 -2.24 10.60
N THR A 46 -9.04 -1.92 10.57
CA THR A 46 -8.52 -0.57 10.73
C THR A 46 -7.79 -0.12 9.49
N ALA A 47 -8.19 1.04 8.97
CA ALA A 47 -7.47 1.66 7.88
C ALA A 47 -6.03 2.00 8.31
N GLY A 48 -5.08 1.59 7.47
CA GLY A 48 -3.71 2.08 7.56
C GLY A 48 -3.60 3.58 7.25
N TYR A 49 -2.38 4.07 7.23
CA TYR A 49 -2.07 5.47 6.93
C TYR A 49 -0.84 5.57 6.05
N TYR A 50 -0.66 6.75 5.45
CA TYR A 50 0.44 7.02 4.54
C TYR A 50 1.39 8.03 5.15
N ILE A 51 2.68 7.75 5.05
CA ILE A 51 3.76 8.71 5.32
C ILE A 51 4.19 9.28 3.96
N ILE A 52 4.20 10.61 3.88
CA ILE A 52 4.55 11.37 2.69
C ILE A 52 5.83 12.13 3.01
N LEU A 53 6.94 11.73 2.39
CA LEU A 53 8.26 12.33 2.59
C LEU A 53 8.61 13.22 1.41
N ALA A 54 8.93 14.50 1.66
CA ALA A 54 9.29 15.44 0.61
C ALA A 54 10.77 15.35 0.25
N GLY A 55 11.06 15.20 -1.04
CA GLY A 55 12.43 15.27 -1.54
C GLY A 55 12.95 16.71 -1.70
N LYS A 56 12.10 17.73 -1.76
CA LYS A 56 12.54 19.13 -1.87
C LYS A 56 11.65 20.01 -1.00
N ALA A 57 12.20 21.13 -0.52
CA ALA A 57 11.43 22.16 0.21
C ALA A 57 10.28 22.70 -0.63
N LEU A 58 9.24 23.27 0.01
CA LEU A 58 8.06 23.84 -0.64
C LEU A 58 7.38 22.84 -1.60
N THR A 59 7.24 21.58 -1.18
CA THR A 59 6.52 20.56 -1.95
C THR A 59 5.04 20.67 -1.64
N GLN A 60 4.23 20.87 -2.67
CA GLN A 60 2.78 20.79 -2.54
C GLN A 60 2.32 19.40 -2.95
N VAL A 61 1.50 18.78 -2.10
CA VAL A 61 0.95 17.44 -2.29
C VAL A 61 -0.57 17.55 -2.34
N THR A 62 -1.17 17.00 -3.38
CA THR A 62 -2.62 16.96 -3.56
C THR A 62 -3.13 15.54 -3.37
N LEU A 63 -4.07 15.38 -2.44
CA LEU A 63 -4.67 14.11 -2.07
C LEU A 63 -6.07 13.99 -2.66
N HIS A 64 -6.24 13.05 -3.57
CA HIS A 64 -7.52 12.80 -4.22
C HIS A 64 -8.17 11.54 -3.63
N ALA A 65 -8.88 11.70 -2.52
CA ALA A 65 -9.60 10.61 -1.85
C ALA A 65 -11.07 10.47 -2.30
N ASN A 66 -11.61 11.45 -3.02
CA ASN A 66 -12.97 11.42 -3.58
C ASN A 66 -12.93 11.88 -5.04
N ARG A 67 -13.64 11.14 -5.91
CA ARG A 67 -13.70 11.37 -7.36
C ARG A 67 -14.29 12.73 -7.73
N PHE A 68 -15.03 13.36 -6.82
CA PHE A 68 -15.75 14.62 -7.04
C PHE A 68 -15.18 15.81 -6.26
N SER A 69 -14.14 15.61 -5.45
CA SER A 69 -13.50 16.71 -4.70
C SER A 69 -12.22 17.18 -5.40
N ALA A 70 -11.92 18.47 -5.33
CA ALA A 70 -10.67 19.06 -5.83
C ALA A 70 -9.40 18.51 -5.17
N GLY A 71 -9.54 17.74 -4.08
CA GLY A 71 -8.46 17.15 -3.30
C GLY A 71 -8.01 18.06 -2.16
N GLU A 72 -7.51 17.46 -1.08
CA GLU A 72 -6.83 18.20 -0.01
C GLU A 72 -5.41 18.55 -0.48
N VAL A 73 -5.01 19.81 -0.32
CA VAL A 73 -3.64 20.25 -0.63
C VAL A 73 -2.87 20.44 0.68
N ILE A 74 -1.69 19.84 0.76
CA ILE A 74 -0.78 19.93 1.90
C ILE A 74 0.54 20.50 1.40
N SER A 75 1.10 21.45 2.16
CA SER A 75 2.45 21.96 1.92
C SER A 75 3.45 21.29 2.88
N ILE A 76 4.58 20.83 2.35
CA ILE A 76 5.72 20.36 3.12
C ILE A 76 6.85 21.37 2.90
N GLU A 77 7.14 22.15 3.94
CA GLU A 77 7.95 23.35 3.84
C GLU A 77 9.44 23.07 3.62
N LYS A 78 9.98 22.00 4.23
CA LYS A 78 11.41 21.67 4.16
C LYS A 78 11.67 20.37 3.41
N GLU A 79 12.87 20.27 2.88
CA GLU A 79 13.41 19.04 2.31
C GLU A 79 13.66 18.00 3.41
N GLY A 80 13.27 16.75 3.17
CA GLY A 80 13.37 15.67 4.16
C GLY A 80 12.28 15.69 5.23
N ASP A 81 11.45 16.74 5.29
CA ASP A 81 10.27 16.76 6.17
C ASP A 81 9.20 15.80 5.62
N TRP A 82 8.34 15.33 6.52
CA TRP A 82 7.28 14.39 6.20
C TRP A 82 5.99 14.73 6.94
N VAL A 83 4.88 14.21 6.40
CA VAL A 83 3.56 14.25 7.04
C VAL A 83 2.90 12.89 6.96
N SER A 84 2.05 12.55 7.93
CA SER A 84 1.20 11.37 7.88
C SER A 84 -0.25 11.72 7.59
N ARG A 85 -0.93 10.91 6.78
CA ARG A 85 -2.37 11.06 6.47
C ARG A 85 -3.08 9.72 6.41
N ASP A 86 -4.29 9.68 6.95
CA ASP A 86 -5.18 8.54 6.83
C ASP A 86 -5.87 8.65 5.46
N LEU A 87 -5.47 7.80 4.52
CA LEU A 87 -5.99 7.78 3.15
C LEU A 87 -6.56 6.41 2.81
N GLY A 88 -7.67 6.42 2.08
CA GLY A 88 -8.21 5.22 1.45
C GLY A 88 -7.68 5.04 0.03
N LEU A 89 -8.48 4.35 -0.80
CA LEU A 89 -8.25 4.25 -2.23
C LEU A 89 -8.30 5.63 -2.90
N GLY A 90 -7.30 5.98 -3.69
CA GLY A 90 -7.20 7.31 -4.29
C GLY A 90 -5.90 7.56 -5.05
N ARG A 91 -5.67 8.82 -5.39
CA ARG A 91 -4.47 9.29 -6.08
C ARG A 91 -3.77 10.36 -5.23
N VAL A 92 -2.45 10.30 -5.19
CA VAL A 92 -1.61 11.34 -4.57
C VAL A 92 -0.73 11.93 -5.65
N THR A 93 -0.77 13.25 -5.82
CA THR A 93 0.10 13.97 -6.75
C THR A 93 0.92 15.02 -6.03
N SER A 94 2.06 15.42 -6.59
CA SER A 94 2.90 16.46 -6.00
C SER A 94 3.61 17.31 -7.04
N THR A 95 3.98 18.53 -6.65
CA THR A 95 4.75 19.45 -7.51
C THR A 95 6.21 19.04 -7.66
N LYS A 96 6.77 18.32 -6.67
CA LYS A 96 8.16 17.85 -6.60
C LYS A 96 8.21 16.39 -6.14
N GLY A 97 9.36 15.73 -6.33
CA GLY A 97 9.53 14.32 -5.97
C GLY A 97 9.24 14.08 -4.49
N ILE A 98 8.39 13.09 -4.21
CA ILE A 98 8.09 12.57 -2.88
C ILE A 98 8.33 11.05 -2.83
N GLN A 99 8.49 10.53 -1.62
CA GLN A 99 8.33 9.10 -1.35
C GLN A 99 7.04 8.92 -0.55
N LEU A 100 6.26 7.90 -0.94
CA LEU A 100 5.02 7.54 -0.28
C LEU A 100 5.17 6.14 0.33
N VAL A 101 4.87 6.02 1.62
CA VAL A 101 4.96 4.75 2.36
C VAL A 101 3.62 4.48 3.02
N TYR A 102 3.04 3.31 2.75
CA TYR A 102 1.84 2.85 3.44
C TYR A 102 2.22 2.07 4.69
N VAL A 103 1.49 2.33 5.77
CA VAL A 103 1.68 1.70 7.08
C VAL A 103 0.37 1.02 7.47
N SER A 104 0.37 -0.31 7.56
CA SER A 104 -0.73 -1.04 8.18
C SER A 104 -0.69 -0.85 9.70
N ARG A 105 -1.86 -0.74 10.32
CA ARG A 105 -1.98 -0.57 11.78
C ARG A 105 -2.39 -1.90 12.37
N SER A 106 -1.72 -2.32 13.44
CA SER A 106 -2.33 -3.26 14.38
C SER A 106 -3.26 -2.47 15.31
N ALA A 107 -4.55 -2.75 15.23
CA ALA A 107 -5.55 -2.12 16.08
C ALA A 107 -5.89 -2.95 17.30
N CYS A 108 -5.95 -2.18 18.37
CA CYS A 108 -6.09 -2.61 19.73
C CYS A 108 -7.57 -2.71 20.13
N LYS A 109 -8.40 -1.83 19.54
CA LYS A 109 -9.85 -1.80 19.66
C LYS A 109 -10.43 -1.53 18.28
N SER A 110 -11.09 -2.54 17.72
CA SER A 110 -12.01 -2.31 16.61
C SER A 110 -13.27 -1.61 17.14
N PRO A 111 -13.86 -0.64 16.39
CA PRO A 111 -15.18 -0.11 16.71
C PRO A 111 -16.26 -1.21 16.78
N LEU A 112 -15.98 -2.39 16.21
CA LEU A 112 -16.86 -3.56 16.21
C LEU A 112 -16.69 -4.48 17.44
N LYS A 113 -15.87 -4.11 18.44
CA LYS A 113 -15.60 -4.93 19.66
C LYS A 113 -15.08 -6.35 19.38
N VAL A 114 -14.54 -6.60 18.19
CA VAL A 114 -13.77 -7.81 17.91
C VAL A 114 -12.36 -7.59 18.44
N TYR A 115 -11.86 -8.52 19.25
CA TYR A 115 -10.50 -8.46 19.79
C TYR A 115 -9.50 -8.63 18.65
N GLY A 116 -8.61 -7.63 18.49
CA GLY A 116 -7.44 -7.68 17.61
C GLY A 116 -7.71 -7.38 16.14
N GLU A 117 -6.83 -6.59 15.55
CA GLU A 117 -6.62 -6.55 14.11
C GLU A 117 -5.96 -7.86 13.67
N PRO A 118 -6.41 -8.49 12.57
CA PRO A 118 -5.69 -9.62 11.99
C PRO A 118 -4.38 -9.12 11.37
N GLY A 119 -3.29 -9.21 12.13
CA GLY A 119 -1.94 -8.90 11.67
C GLY A 119 -1.21 -7.84 12.49
N ASP A 120 0.12 -7.90 12.41
CA ASP A 120 1.02 -6.90 12.97
C ASP A 120 1.13 -5.67 12.06
N PRO A 121 1.77 -4.57 12.49
CA PRO A 121 2.11 -3.50 11.58
C PRO A 121 3.07 -3.96 10.48
N SER A 122 2.85 -3.48 9.26
CA SER A 122 3.74 -3.65 8.10
C SER A 122 3.89 -2.33 7.37
N LEU A 123 5.00 -2.18 6.65
CA LEU A 123 5.33 -1.01 5.85
C LEU A 123 5.42 -1.44 4.39
N CYS A 124 5.02 -0.56 3.47
CA CYS A 124 5.18 -0.78 2.05
C CYS A 124 5.48 0.53 1.35
N GLN A 125 6.55 0.54 0.57
CA GLN A 125 6.77 1.62 -0.38
C GLN A 125 5.66 1.61 -1.43
N ILE A 126 5.05 2.76 -1.68
CA ILE A 126 4.15 2.94 -2.82
C ILE A 126 4.99 3.43 -3.99
N VAL A 127 4.96 2.64 -5.06
CA VAL A 127 5.72 2.89 -6.27
C VAL A 127 5.07 4.02 -7.07
N PRO A 128 5.83 5.04 -7.50
CA PRO A 128 5.36 6.04 -8.44
C PRO A 128 4.79 5.41 -9.72
N THR A 129 3.75 6.00 -10.29
CA THR A 129 3.12 5.47 -11.52
C THR A 129 4.09 5.34 -12.70
N SER A 130 5.11 6.21 -12.77
CA SER A 130 6.17 6.19 -13.78
C SER A 130 7.19 5.05 -13.62
N LEU A 131 7.23 4.39 -12.46
CA LEU A 131 8.13 3.25 -12.18
C LEU A 131 7.40 1.90 -12.17
N LEU A 132 6.11 1.89 -12.48
CA LEU A 132 5.35 0.66 -12.61
C LEU A 132 5.88 -0.19 -13.75
N TYR A 133 5.70 -1.51 -13.62
CA TYR A 133 6.16 -2.51 -14.58
C TYR A 133 4.97 -3.29 -15.17
N HIS A 134 5.22 -4.09 -16.21
CA HIS A 134 4.18 -4.81 -16.96
C HIS A 134 4.21 -6.33 -16.75
N ILE A 135 5.17 -6.86 -15.99
CA ILE A 135 5.30 -8.29 -15.65
C ILE A 135 5.77 -8.41 -14.20
N TYR A 136 5.12 -9.26 -13.40
CA TYR A 136 5.53 -9.57 -12.03
C TYR A 136 5.54 -11.08 -11.85
N ILE A 137 6.64 -11.60 -11.31
CA ILE A 137 6.79 -13.01 -10.95
C ILE A 137 7.16 -13.06 -9.47
N TRP A 138 6.41 -13.84 -8.69
CA TRP A 138 6.67 -13.98 -7.27
C TRP A 138 6.30 -15.38 -6.78
N ARG A 139 6.80 -15.75 -5.60
CA ARG A 139 6.33 -16.91 -4.84
C ARG A 139 5.59 -16.39 -3.61
N SER A 140 4.36 -16.84 -3.42
CA SER A 140 3.62 -16.55 -2.19
C SER A 140 4.30 -17.23 -1.00
N PRO A 141 4.52 -16.55 0.14
CA PRO A 141 5.24 -17.13 1.26
C PRO A 141 4.43 -18.25 1.92
N LEU A 142 5.14 -19.25 2.45
CA LEU A 142 4.55 -20.30 3.28
C LEU A 142 4.59 -19.85 4.74
N ILE A 143 3.54 -19.16 5.18
CA ILE A 143 3.38 -18.72 6.56
C ILE A 143 2.07 -19.32 7.09
N MET A 144 2.17 -20.15 8.13
CA MET A 144 1.02 -20.88 8.67
C MET A 144 -0.18 -19.95 8.92
N GLN A 145 -1.35 -20.37 8.44
CA GLN A 145 -2.63 -19.67 8.65
C GLN A 145 -2.67 -18.22 8.11
N THR A 146 -1.78 -17.87 7.19
CA THR A 146 -1.73 -16.53 6.59
C THR A 146 -2.59 -16.46 5.34
N GLN A 147 -3.36 -15.40 5.27
CA GLN A 147 -4.09 -15.06 4.05
C GLN A 147 -3.21 -14.16 3.20
N ASN A 148 -2.92 -14.61 1.99
CA ASN A 148 -2.04 -13.91 1.06
C ASN A 148 -2.86 -13.30 -0.07
N PHE A 149 -2.49 -12.09 -0.49
CA PHE A 149 -3.20 -11.34 -1.51
C PHE A 149 -2.23 -10.62 -2.43
N VAL A 150 -2.70 -10.35 -3.63
CA VAL A 150 -2.10 -9.40 -4.56
C VAL A 150 -3.07 -8.24 -4.80
N ALA A 151 -2.63 -7.02 -4.50
CA ALA A 151 -3.31 -5.78 -4.84
C ALA A 151 -2.81 -5.26 -6.19
N MET A 152 -3.75 -4.90 -7.07
CA MET A 152 -3.46 -4.55 -8.45
C MET A 152 -4.12 -3.24 -8.82
N MET A 153 -3.41 -2.40 -9.56
CA MET A 153 -3.90 -1.12 -10.06
C MET A 153 -3.58 -1.02 -11.54
N VAL A 154 -4.59 -0.86 -12.40
CA VAL A 154 -4.41 -0.86 -13.86
C VAL A 154 -5.38 0.10 -14.53
N GLU A 155 -4.99 0.71 -15.64
CA GLU A 155 -5.92 1.49 -16.45
C GLU A 155 -7.05 0.61 -17.01
N SER A 156 -8.27 1.14 -17.03
CA SER A 156 -9.50 0.47 -17.47
C SER A 156 -9.38 -0.11 -18.88
N LYS A 157 -8.70 0.62 -19.77
CA LYS A 157 -8.45 0.19 -21.16
C LYS A 157 -7.56 -1.04 -21.27
N ASN A 158 -6.79 -1.35 -20.23
CA ASN A 158 -5.83 -2.45 -20.18
C ASN A 158 -6.31 -3.63 -19.32
N LEU A 159 -7.51 -3.56 -18.71
CA LEU A 159 -8.05 -4.62 -17.85
C LEU A 159 -8.09 -5.99 -18.53
N GLY A 160 -8.51 -6.03 -19.80
CA GLY A 160 -8.61 -7.27 -20.57
C GLY A 160 -7.27 -7.92 -20.92
N GLN A 161 -6.16 -7.20 -20.70
CA GLN A 161 -4.80 -7.70 -20.94
C GLN A 161 -4.18 -8.35 -19.71
N LEU A 162 -4.80 -8.24 -18.52
CA LEU A 162 -4.21 -8.71 -17.28
C LEU A 162 -4.38 -10.24 -17.15
N ILE A 163 -3.27 -10.96 -17.24
CA ILE A 163 -3.20 -12.43 -17.22
C ILE A 163 -2.49 -12.90 -15.95
N LEU A 164 -3.14 -13.75 -15.16
CA LEU A 164 -2.57 -14.43 -14.00
C LEU A 164 -2.45 -15.93 -14.30
N ASN A 165 -1.22 -16.46 -14.30
CA ASN A 165 -0.94 -17.88 -14.56
C ASN A 165 -1.60 -18.40 -15.85
N GLY A 166 -1.58 -17.61 -16.91
CA GLY A 166 -2.16 -17.96 -18.21
C GLY A 166 -3.67 -17.70 -18.34
N PHE A 167 -4.35 -17.23 -17.29
CA PHE A 167 -5.77 -16.95 -17.33
C PHE A 167 -6.10 -15.46 -17.20
N PRO A 168 -7.08 -14.93 -17.97
CA PRO A 168 -7.55 -13.56 -17.79
C PRO A 168 -8.11 -13.32 -16.39
N LEU A 169 -7.68 -12.22 -15.77
CA LEU A 169 -8.08 -11.87 -14.40
C LEU A 169 -9.32 -10.99 -14.33
N GLN A 170 -9.65 -10.26 -15.41
CA GLN A 170 -10.71 -9.24 -15.42
C GLN A 170 -12.05 -9.74 -14.85
N SER A 171 -12.48 -10.94 -15.19
CA SER A 171 -13.76 -11.52 -14.76
C SER A 171 -13.71 -12.27 -13.42
N ARG A 172 -12.52 -12.38 -12.80
CA ARG A 172 -12.29 -13.15 -11.57
C ARG A 172 -12.29 -12.29 -10.31
N VAL A 173 -12.31 -10.97 -10.48
CA VAL A 173 -12.23 -10.00 -9.40
C VAL A 173 -13.15 -8.81 -9.65
N ASN A 174 -13.52 -8.12 -8.59
CA ASN A 174 -14.30 -6.89 -8.66
C ASN A 174 -13.36 -5.69 -8.77
N TRP A 175 -13.54 -4.87 -9.80
CA TRP A 175 -12.72 -3.69 -10.06
C TRP A 175 -13.39 -2.43 -9.54
N LEU A 176 -12.70 -1.71 -8.66
CA LEU A 176 -13.12 -0.43 -8.12
C LEU A 176 -12.46 0.71 -8.89
N ASP A 177 -13.16 1.83 -9.05
CA ASP A 177 -12.56 3.05 -9.56
C ASP A 177 -11.62 3.66 -8.53
N ILE A 178 -10.46 4.15 -8.97
CA ILE A 178 -9.53 4.91 -8.11
C ILE A 178 -9.91 6.40 -8.16
N PRO A 179 -10.36 7.01 -7.05
CA PRO A 179 -10.62 8.45 -6.97
C PRO A 179 -9.44 9.31 -7.45
N GLY A 180 -9.74 10.44 -8.11
CA GLY A 180 -8.70 11.35 -8.63
C GLY A 180 -8.01 10.89 -9.92
N THR A 181 -8.45 9.78 -10.50
CA THR A 181 -7.90 9.25 -11.75
C THR A 181 -8.97 9.21 -12.85
N ASN A 182 -8.52 9.39 -14.10
CA ASN A 182 -9.35 9.18 -15.27
C ASN A 182 -9.12 7.76 -15.82
N GLY A 183 -9.73 6.79 -15.14
CA GLY A 183 -9.82 5.43 -15.64
C GLY A 183 -8.84 4.44 -15.01
N TRP A 184 -8.17 4.74 -13.91
CA TRP A 184 -7.47 3.68 -13.16
C TRP A 184 -8.45 2.88 -12.30
N LYS A 185 -8.18 1.58 -12.22
CA LYS A 185 -8.98 0.60 -11.52
C LYS A 185 -8.12 -0.13 -10.51
N PHE A 186 -8.70 -0.45 -9.37
CA PHE A 186 -8.08 -1.20 -8.30
C PHE A 186 -8.83 -2.51 -8.04
N SER A 187 -8.10 -3.58 -7.78
CA SER A 187 -8.66 -4.82 -7.30
C SER A 187 -7.65 -5.61 -6.48
N GLN A 188 -8.12 -6.63 -5.79
CA GLN A 188 -7.33 -7.50 -4.95
C GLN A 188 -7.72 -8.95 -5.24
N TYR A 189 -6.75 -9.84 -5.26
CA TYR A 189 -6.96 -11.27 -5.51
C TYR A 189 -6.29 -12.09 -4.43
N LYS A 190 -7.05 -12.99 -3.81
CA LYS A 190 -6.50 -13.94 -2.83
C LYS A 190 -5.65 -14.98 -3.54
N VAL A 191 -4.42 -15.16 -3.08
CA VAL A 191 -3.48 -16.14 -3.60
C VAL A 191 -3.23 -17.24 -2.57
N ASN A 192 -2.90 -18.43 -3.07
CA ASN A 192 -2.55 -19.57 -2.22
C ASN A 192 -1.09 -19.43 -1.78
N GLU A 193 -0.77 -20.05 -0.63
CA GLU A 193 0.60 -20.15 -0.12
C GLU A 193 1.47 -21.06 -0.99
N ASP A 194 2.78 -20.79 -0.98
CA ASP A 194 3.81 -21.61 -1.62
C ASP A 194 3.66 -21.87 -3.14
N ILE A 195 2.85 -21.05 -3.83
CA ILE A 195 2.68 -21.10 -5.28
C ILE A 195 3.49 -19.98 -5.95
N VAL A 196 4.09 -20.30 -7.10
CA VAL A 196 4.67 -19.31 -8.01
C VAL A 196 3.57 -18.72 -8.88
N TYR A 197 3.49 -17.40 -8.91
CA TYR A 197 2.57 -16.65 -9.72
C TYR A 197 3.32 -15.84 -10.79
N ASN A 198 2.71 -15.75 -11.96
CA ASN A 198 3.11 -14.88 -13.06
C ASN A 198 1.90 -14.01 -13.43
N LEU A 199 2.01 -12.70 -13.20
CA LEU A 199 1.01 -11.69 -13.52
C LEU A 199 1.59 -10.70 -14.52
N PHE A 200 0.96 -10.56 -15.68
CA PHE A 200 1.44 -9.65 -16.70
C PHE A 200 0.33 -9.01 -17.50
N THR A 201 0.67 -7.94 -18.21
CA THR A 201 -0.10 -7.48 -19.37
C THR A 201 0.77 -7.56 -20.61
N SER A 202 0.15 -7.47 -21.79
CA SER A 202 0.90 -7.54 -23.05
C SER A 202 1.85 -6.36 -23.24
N ASN A 203 1.45 -5.13 -22.87
CA ASN A 203 2.23 -3.91 -23.12
C ASN A 203 1.91 -2.72 -22.17
N ALA A 204 1.22 -2.96 -21.05
CA ALA A 204 0.77 -1.90 -20.14
C ALA A 204 1.38 -2.04 -18.74
N ASN A 205 1.95 -0.95 -18.23
CA ASN A 205 2.41 -0.93 -16.85
C ASN A 205 1.21 -0.87 -15.89
N PHE A 206 1.34 -1.55 -14.74
CA PHE A 206 0.32 -1.60 -13.71
C PHE A 206 0.97 -1.74 -12.33
N GLY A 207 0.27 -1.32 -11.27
CA GLY A 207 0.71 -1.49 -9.89
C GLY A 207 0.46 -2.90 -9.42
N CYS A 208 1.44 -3.50 -8.73
CA CYS A 208 1.35 -4.83 -8.15
C CYS A 208 2.01 -4.83 -6.77
N TYR A 209 1.22 -5.14 -5.75
CA TYR A 209 1.62 -5.13 -4.35
C TYR A 209 1.21 -6.43 -3.70
N LEU A 210 2.12 -7.05 -2.97
CA LEU A 210 1.89 -8.30 -2.28
C LEU A 210 1.71 -8.00 -0.80
N TYR A 211 0.70 -8.60 -0.20
CA TYR A 211 0.49 -8.48 1.23
C TYR A 211 -0.14 -9.74 1.78
N GLY A 212 0.00 -9.93 3.07
CA GLY A 212 -0.67 -11.00 3.78
C GLY A 212 -0.70 -10.75 5.26
N TYR A 213 -1.62 -11.42 5.93
CA TYR A 213 -1.80 -11.31 7.36
C TYR A 213 -2.41 -12.56 7.98
N SER A 214 -2.06 -12.78 9.24
CA SER A 214 -2.64 -13.73 10.18
C SER A 214 -2.56 -13.13 11.57
N THR A 215 -3.09 -13.82 12.58
CA THR A 215 -2.93 -13.38 13.97
C THR A 215 -1.43 -13.31 14.33
N GLY A 216 -0.93 -12.11 14.65
CA GLY A 216 0.46 -11.90 15.08
C GLY A 216 1.49 -11.99 13.96
N THR A 217 1.10 -11.81 12.70
CA THR A 217 2.04 -11.68 11.58
C THR A 217 1.38 -10.92 10.43
N SER A 218 2.11 -9.99 9.82
CA SER A 218 1.73 -9.43 8.53
C SER A 218 2.97 -9.12 7.68
N TYR A 219 2.76 -8.99 6.38
CA TYR A 219 3.78 -8.50 5.47
C TYR A 219 3.13 -7.68 4.36
N MET A 220 3.91 -6.78 3.78
CA MET A 220 3.50 -6.01 2.62
C MET A 220 4.75 -5.51 1.87
N TYR A 221 4.74 -5.57 0.55
CA TYR A 221 5.83 -5.05 -0.29
C TYR A 221 5.37 -4.91 -1.75
N PRO A 222 5.98 -4.00 -2.54
CA PRO A 222 5.75 -3.98 -3.98
C PRO A 222 6.30 -5.25 -4.62
N ALA A 223 5.58 -5.86 -5.56
CA ALA A 223 6.03 -7.08 -6.25
C ALA A 223 7.30 -6.86 -7.11
N GLY A 224 7.57 -5.59 -7.44
CA GLY A 224 8.71 -5.13 -8.23
C GLY A 224 8.41 -3.75 -8.79
N TYR A 225 9.43 -3.10 -9.36
CA TYR A 225 9.29 -1.83 -10.08
C TYR A 225 10.56 -1.54 -10.90
N ILE A 226 10.45 -0.59 -11.82
CA ILE A 226 11.58 -0.05 -12.58
C ILE A 226 12.38 0.89 -11.66
N SER A 227 13.70 0.75 -11.59
CA SER A 227 14.56 1.54 -10.68
C SER A 227 15.25 2.74 -11.35
N SER A 228 14.71 3.24 -12.46
CA SER A 228 15.28 4.37 -13.20
C SER A 228 15.15 5.70 -12.43
N PRO A 229 16.13 6.61 -12.53
CA PRO A 229 16.01 7.97 -12.02
C PRO A 229 14.85 8.72 -12.67
N ILE A 230 13.97 9.31 -11.86
CA ILE A 230 12.81 10.11 -12.29
C ILE A 230 12.68 11.45 -11.56
N ASN A 231 13.43 11.65 -10.47
CA ASN A 231 13.41 12.87 -9.68
C ASN A 231 14.47 13.87 -10.19
N GLN A 232 14.13 14.58 -11.27
CA GLN A 232 14.91 15.71 -11.79
C GLN A 232 14.35 17.04 -11.25
#